data_AF-A0A4D6LLY1-F1
#
_entry.id   AF-A0A4D6LLY1-F1
#
_cell.length_a   1.000
_cell.length_b   1.000
_cell.length_c   1.000
_cell.angle_alpha   90.00
_cell.angle_beta   90.00
_cell.angle_gamma   90.00
#
_symmetry.space_group_name_H-M   'P 1'
#
loop_
_entity.id
_entity.type
_entity.pdbx_description
1 polymer ?
#
loop_
_entity_poly.entity_id
_entity_poly.type
_entity_poly.pdbx_seq_one_letter_code
_entity_poly.pdbx_strand_id
1 'polypeptide(L)'
;MSQEDMLKRARQLKKQKTTTVGASPSAPPPRSDIHEEISEPDPEPLTRKFKPRDLKTLHESILANLHKAETSSFMLMDQFTNLSTQKTQDLEQKEQPLVFPRTENSRLTTEVAKLATRVKKKDELLSDLNDQLKKLETKKQAWILKEKDLLKNSELLKDQIGSFLNMGFQLALDQVCILCPDADLSQADISKSIIDGQLVETDD
;
A
#
# COMPACT_ATOMS: atom_id res chain seq x y z
N MET A 1 -8.13 14.57 -0.88
CA MET A 1 -6.75 14.85 -0.42
C MET A 1 -5.81 14.04 -1.29
N SER A 2 -4.86 14.70 -1.96
CA SER A 2 -3.92 14.04 -2.87
C SER A 2 -2.78 13.34 -2.09
N GLN A 3 -2.19 12.29 -2.67
CA GLN A 3 -1.00 11.61 -2.12
C GLN A 3 0.16 12.59 -1.88
N GLU A 4 0.24 13.63 -2.69
CA GLU A 4 1.23 14.70 -2.55
C GLU A 4 0.98 15.57 -1.30
N ASP A 5 -0.28 15.83 -0.95
CA ASP A 5 -0.65 16.58 0.25
C ASP A 5 -0.29 15.81 1.53
N MET A 6 -0.44 14.48 1.48
CA MET A 6 -0.08 13.58 2.58
C MET A 6 1.44 13.58 2.83
N LEU A 7 2.22 13.56 1.75
CA LEU A 7 3.69 13.60 1.83
C LEU A 7 4.21 14.94 2.34
N LYS A 8 3.57 16.06 1.96
CA LYS A 8 3.89 17.41 2.46
C LYS A 8 3.61 17.53 3.97
N ARG A 9 2.49 17.00 4.47
CA ARG A 9 2.20 16.95 5.92
C ARG A 9 3.18 16.09 6.71
N ALA A 10 3.54 14.90 6.20
CA ALA A 10 4.51 14.03 6.86
C ALA A 10 5.90 14.69 7.00
N ARG A 11 6.31 15.48 5.99
CA ARG A 11 7.57 16.25 6.04
C ARG A 11 7.51 17.45 6.98
N GLN A 12 6.36 18.10 7.14
CA GLN A 12 6.18 19.18 8.13
C GLN A 12 6.18 18.65 9.57
N LEU A 13 5.53 17.51 9.84
CA LEU A 13 5.55 16.86 11.15
C LEU A 13 6.95 16.42 11.59
N LYS A 14 7.83 16.07 10.65
CA LYS A 14 9.24 15.74 10.92
C LYS A 14 10.09 16.97 11.27
N LYS A 15 9.71 18.17 10.82
CA LYS A 15 10.44 19.42 11.09
C LYS A 15 10.03 20.13 12.39
N GLN A 16 8.91 19.75 13.00
CA GLN A 16 8.47 20.30 14.30
C GLN A 16 8.97 19.51 15.52
N LYS A 17 9.72 18.42 15.33
CA LYS A 17 10.33 17.61 16.40
C LYS A 17 11.85 17.82 16.50
N THR A 18 12.30 19.07 16.47
CA THR A 18 13.68 19.45 16.84
C THR A 18 13.72 20.88 17.37
N THR A 19 12.96 21.15 18.42
CA THR A 19 13.33 22.16 19.43
C THR A 19 13.02 21.57 20.79
N THR A 20 13.85 20.63 21.20
CA THR A 20 14.02 20.33 22.62
C THR A 20 15.50 20.42 22.87
N VAL A 21 15.83 21.45 23.64
CA VAL A 21 17.14 21.73 24.23
C VAL A 21 17.74 20.40 24.69
N GLY A 22 18.79 19.99 23.99
CA GLY A 22 19.62 18.86 24.35
C GLY A 22 21.04 19.37 24.50
N ALA A 23 21.54 19.38 25.73
CA ALA A 23 22.92 19.04 26.06
C ALA A 23 23.01 18.85 27.59
N SER A 24 23.24 17.60 27.98
CA SER A 24 23.40 17.08 29.33
C SER A 24 24.73 17.56 29.97
N PRO A 25 25.02 17.24 31.24
CA PRO A 25 25.41 15.86 31.57
C PRO A 25 24.69 15.29 32.79
N SER A 26 24.31 14.01 32.66
CA SER A 26 24.37 12.98 33.69
C SER A 26 24.62 13.49 35.12
N ALA A 27 23.55 13.73 35.87
CA ALA A 27 23.63 13.76 37.32
C ALA A 27 23.73 12.29 37.81
N PRO A 28 24.79 11.91 38.55
CA PRO A 28 24.82 10.62 39.21
C PRO A 28 23.71 10.58 40.27
N PRO A 29 23.24 9.39 40.67
CA PRO A 29 22.34 9.29 41.83
C PRO A 29 23.00 10.02 43.01
N PRO A 30 22.24 10.67 43.92
CA PRO A 30 22.83 11.28 45.09
C PRO A 30 23.61 10.19 45.81
N ARG A 31 24.94 10.29 45.73
CA ARG A 31 25.84 9.62 46.64
C ARG A 31 25.37 10.11 48.00
N SER A 32 24.74 9.22 48.76
CA SER A 32 24.90 9.33 50.19
C SER A 32 26.40 9.22 50.37
N ASP A 33 27.04 10.36 50.59
CA ASP A 33 28.34 10.44 51.24
C ASP A 33 28.13 9.80 52.61
N ILE A 34 28.14 8.47 52.63
CA ILE A 34 28.59 7.76 53.80
C ILE A 34 30.04 8.18 53.87
N HIS A 35 30.29 9.16 54.74
CA HIS A 35 31.60 9.41 55.29
C HIS A 35 32.11 8.05 55.79
N GLU A 36 32.86 7.35 54.94
CA GLU A 36 33.79 6.33 55.35
C GLU A 36 34.87 7.11 56.09
N GLU A 37 34.58 7.45 57.34
CA GLU A 37 35.62 7.67 58.32
C GLU A 37 36.27 6.29 58.51
N ILE A 38 37.19 5.98 57.59
CA ILE A 38 38.23 4.97 57.78
C ILE A 38 39.06 5.48 58.94
N SER A 39 38.54 5.27 60.15
CA SER A 39 39.38 5.23 61.33
C SER A 39 40.21 3.97 61.19
N GLU A 40 41.43 4.18 60.72
CA GLU A 40 42.58 3.33 60.99
C GLU A 40 42.47 2.81 62.44
N PRO A 41 42.35 1.49 62.67
CA PRO A 41 42.39 0.98 64.03
C PRO A 41 43.86 1.03 64.47
N ASP A 42 44.17 2.05 65.25
CA ASP A 42 45.40 2.19 66.03
C ASP A 42 45.79 0.85 66.68
N PRO A 43 46.98 0.28 66.38
CA PRO A 43 47.36 -1.02 66.89
C PRO A 43 47.90 -0.89 68.33
N GLU A 44 46.96 -0.88 69.27
CA GLU A 44 47.04 -1.50 70.61
C GLU A 44 48.08 -0.97 71.64
N PRO A 45 47.78 -1.02 72.96
CA PRO A 45 47.76 -2.30 73.66
C PRO A 45 46.57 -2.53 74.57
N LEU A 46 46.16 -3.81 74.60
CA LEU A 46 45.85 -4.56 75.80
C LEU A 46 45.51 -3.73 77.06
N THR A 47 44.29 -3.90 77.55
CA THR A 47 43.80 -3.62 78.93
C THR A 47 42.63 -2.62 79.07
N ARG A 48 41.67 -2.59 78.12
CA ARG A 48 40.33 -2.13 78.51
C ARG A 48 39.61 -3.27 79.22
N LYS A 49 39.82 -3.36 80.54
CA LYS A 49 39.13 -4.30 81.42
C LYS A 49 37.62 -4.22 81.16
N PHE A 50 37.05 -5.29 80.60
CA PHE A 50 35.62 -5.54 80.67
C PHE A 50 35.27 -5.56 82.16
N LYS A 51 34.72 -4.45 82.67
CA LYS A 51 33.95 -4.52 83.92
C LYS A 51 32.87 -5.58 83.66
N PRO A 52 32.72 -6.60 84.51
CA PRO A 52 31.62 -7.53 84.38
C PRO A 52 30.34 -6.70 84.52
N ARG A 53 29.73 -6.34 83.39
CA ARG A 53 28.32 -6.01 83.39
C ARG A 53 27.65 -7.24 83.98
N ASP A 54 26.79 -7.01 84.96
CA ASP A 54 26.08 -8.05 85.66
C ASP A 54 25.49 -9.01 84.62
N LEU A 55 25.92 -10.28 84.64
CA LEU A 55 25.73 -11.24 83.54
C LEU A 55 24.23 -11.34 83.14
N LYS A 56 23.37 -11.11 84.14
CA LYS A 56 21.93 -11.02 84.05
C LYS A 56 21.43 -9.91 83.11
N THR A 57 22.02 -8.71 83.19
CA THR A 57 21.66 -7.56 82.33
C THR A 57 22.04 -7.78 80.87
N LEU A 58 23.16 -8.47 80.62
CA LEU A 58 23.58 -8.84 79.27
C LEU A 58 22.63 -9.87 78.65
N HIS A 59 22.26 -10.89 79.43
CA HIS A 59 21.31 -11.92 79.02
C HIS A 59 19.93 -11.33 78.69
N GLU A 60 19.40 -10.45 79.55
CA GLU A 60 18.13 -9.74 79.29
C GLU A 60 18.20 -8.87 78.03
N SER A 61 19.33 -8.19 77.78
CA SER A 61 19.53 -7.41 76.56
C SER A 61 19.58 -8.26 75.29
N ILE A 62 20.17 -9.46 75.34
CA ILE A 62 20.22 -10.38 74.20
C ILE A 62 18.82 -10.89 73.88
N LEU A 63 18.06 -11.29 74.90
CA LEU A 63 16.66 -11.72 74.73
C LEU A 63 15.78 -10.61 74.15
N ALA A 64 15.94 -9.36 74.63
CA ALA A 64 15.19 -8.22 74.10
C ALA A 64 15.53 -7.95 72.62
N ASN A 65 16.81 -8.04 72.24
CA ASN A 65 17.24 -7.88 70.85
C ASN A 65 16.75 -9.02 69.97
N LEU A 66 16.73 -10.25 70.47
CA LEU A 66 16.21 -11.41 69.75
C LEU A 66 14.71 -11.27 69.49
N HIS A 67 13.92 -10.91 70.51
CA HIS A 67 12.49 -10.63 70.32
C HIS A 67 12.23 -9.48 69.35
N LYS A 68 13.05 -8.43 69.38
CA LYS A 68 12.96 -7.33 68.41
C LYS A 68 13.26 -7.82 66.99
N ALA A 69 14.26 -8.68 66.82
CA ALA A 69 14.62 -9.27 65.53
C ALA A 69 13.51 -10.22 65.02
N GLU A 70 12.97 -11.08 65.88
CA GLU A 70 11.83 -11.96 65.57
C GLU A 70 10.61 -11.14 65.13
N THR A 71 10.23 -10.13 65.92
CA THR A 71 9.10 -9.24 65.60
C THR A 71 9.31 -8.52 64.27
N SER A 72 10.53 -8.03 64.03
CA SER A 72 10.89 -7.36 62.77
C SER A 72 10.86 -8.32 61.58
N SER A 73 11.28 -9.58 61.77
CA SER A 73 11.20 -10.63 60.76
C SER A 73 9.75 -10.98 60.41
N PHE A 74 8.87 -11.10 61.42
CA PHE A 74 7.44 -11.31 61.20
C PHE A 74 6.80 -10.15 60.44
N MET A 75 7.11 -8.90 60.81
CA MET A 75 6.59 -7.72 60.12
C MET A 75 7.08 -7.64 58.66
N LEU A 76 8.35 -7.96 58.39
CA LEU A 76 8.89 -7.94 57.04
C LEU A 76 8.27 -9.04 56.17
N MET A 77 8.04 -10.22 56.75
CA MET A 77 7.36 -11.33 56.06
C MET A 77 5.91 -10.95 55.69
N ASP A 78 5.19 -10.29 56.59
CA ASP A 78 3.84 -9.77 56.33
C ASP A 78 3.87 -8.72 55.21
N GLN A 79 4.78 -7.75 55.28
CA GLN A 79 4.95 -6.75 54.20
C GLN A 79 5.29 -7.38 52.85
N PHE A 80 6.20 -8.36 52.83
CA PHE A 80 6.57 -9.07 51.62
C PHE A 80 5.38 -9.81 51.01
N THR A 81 4.58 -10.46 51.86
CA THR A 81 3.37 -11.18 51.43
C THR A 81 2.37 -10.21 50.82
N ASN A 82 2.10 -9.08 51.49
CA ASN A 82 1.17 -8.05 51.02
C ASN A 82 1.64 -7.37 49.72
N LEU A 83 2.93 -7.07 49.61
CA LEU A 83 3.51 -6.52 48.37
C LEU A 83 3.45 -7.52 47.21
N SER A 84 3.71 -8.80 47.49
CA SER A 84 3.64 -9.84 46.48
C SER A 84 2.21 -10.02 45.95
N THR A 85 1.21 -10.07 46.83
CA THR A 85 -0.20 -10.22 46.44
C THR A 85 -0.71 -8.99 45.69
N GLN A 86 -0.38 -7.79 46.16
CA GLN A 86 -0.73 -6.55 45.47
C GLN A 86 -0.12 -6.49 44.06
N LYS A 87 1.16 -6.83 43.92
CA LYS A 87 1.83 -6.85 42.61
C LYS A 87 1.20 -7.84 41.63
N THR A 88 0.79 -9.02 42.10
CA THR A 88 0.10 -10.00 41.25
C THR A 88 -1.26 -9.48 40.80
N GLN A 89 -2.02 -8.84 41.70
CA GLN A 89 -3.33 -8.28 41.39
C GLN A 89 -3.22 -7.10 40.40
N ASP A 90 -2.24 -6.21 40.58
CA ASP A 90 -1.98 -5.10 39.66
C ASP A 90 -1.62 -5.59 38.25
N LEU A 91 -0.80 -6.64 38.14
CA LEU A 91 -0.46 -7.24 36.86
C LEU A 91 -1.68 -7.84 36.16
N GLU A 92 -2.54 -8.54 36.90
CA GLU A 92 -3.77 -9.14 36.36
C GLU A 92 -4.77 -8.06 35.92
N GLN A 93 -4.98 -7.01 36.73
CA GLN A 93 -5.82 -5.87 36.37
C GLN A 93 -5.31 -5.14 35.13
N LYS A 94 -3.99 -5.09 34.91
CA LYS A 94 -3.39 -4.46 33.74
C LYS A 94 -3.50 -5.32 32.48
N GLU A 95 -3.42 -6.64 32.59
CA GLU A 95 -3.55 -7.56 31.46
C GLU A 95 -5.00 -7.73 30.98
N GLN A 96 -5.98 -7.67 31.89
CA GLN A 96 -7.40 -7.83 31.55
C GLN A 96 -7.92 -6.90 30.45
N PRO A 97 -7.71 -5.57 30.49
CA PRO A 97 -8.14 -4.66 29.42
C PRO A 97 -7.33 -4.81 28.13
N LEU A 98 -6.18 -5.48 28.15
CA LEU A 98 -5.34 -5.72 26.95
C LEU A 98 -5.82 -6.92 26.12
N VAL A 99 -6.58 -7.85 26.70
CA VAL A 99 -7.07 -9.05 26.01
C VAL A 99 -7.95 -8.69 24.81
N PHE A 100 -8.88 -7.74 24.98
CA PHE A 100 -9.79 -7.34 23.92
C PHE A 100 -9.06 -6.63 22.76
N PRO A 101 -8.25 -5.58 22.99
CA PRO A 101 -7.42 -4.97 21.96
C PRO A 101 -6.47 -5.95 21.25
N ARG A 102 -5.88 -6.92 21.97
CA ARG A 102 -5.02 -7.95 21.34
C ARG A 102 -5.82 -8.85 20.40
N THR A 103 -7.00 -9.28 20.81
CA THR A 103 -7.89 -10.11 20.00
C THR A 103 -8.38 -9.35 18.76
N GLU A 104 -8.81 -8.12 18.95
CA GLU A 104 -9.29 -7.26 17.86
C GLU A 104 -8.16 -6.91 16.87
N ASN A 105 -6.96 -6.60 17.35
CA ASN A 105 -5.79 -6.42 16.48
C ASN A 105 -5.47 -7.69 15.69
N SER A 106 -5.60 -8.87 16.29
CA SER A 106 -5.40 -10.14 15.59
C SER A 106 -6.45 -10.32 14.48
N ARG A 107 -7.72 -10.05 14.78
CA ARG A 107 -8.82 -10.08 13.78
C ARG A 107 -8.54 -9.12 12.64
N LEU A 108 -8.26 -7.85 12.94
CA LEU A 108 -7.97 -6.81 11.95
C LEU A 108 -6.74 -7.16 11.11
N THR A 109 -5.69 -7.73 11.69
CA THR A 109 -4.50 -8.19 10.96
C THR A 109 -4.87 -9.24 9.91
N THR A 110 -5.74 -10.19 10.25
CA THR A 110 -6.21 -11.19 9.28
C THR A 110 -7.07 -10.58 8.17
N GLU A 111 -7.92 -9.60 8.48
CA GLU A 111 -8.75 -8.92 7.48
C GLU A 111 -7.91 -8.07 6.53
N VAL A 112 -6.91 -7.35 7.05
CA VAL A 112 -5.95 -6.59 6.24
C VAL A 112 -5.19 -7.53 5.31
N ALA A 113 -4.74 -8.69 5.79
CA ALA A 113 -4.09 -9.69 4.93
C ALA A 113 -5.02 -10.19 3.81
N LYS A 114 -6.27 -10.52 4.13
CA LYS A 114 -7.27 -10.92 3.12
C LYS A 114 -7.51 -9.81 2.09
N LEU A 115 -7.69 -8.57 2.53
CA LEU A 115 -7.87 -7.42 1.64
C LEU A 115 -6.67 -7.20 0.75
N ALA A 116 -5.45 -7.30 1.27
CA ALA A 116 -4.21 -7.19 0.50
C ALA A 116 -4.16 -8.23 -0.64
N THR A 117 -4.53 -9.50 -0.37
CA THR A 117 -4.59 -10.52 -1.43
C THR A 117 -5.66 -10.22 -2.48
N ARG A 118 -6.80 -9.64 -2.07
CA ARG A 118 -7.89 -9.28 -3.01
C ARG A 118 -7.49 -8.09 -3.88
N VAL A 119 -6.79 -7.10 -3.32
CA VAL A 119 -6.24 -5.97 -4.08
C VAL A 119 -5.26 -6.47 -5.12
N LYS A 120 -4.30 -7.31 -4.72
CA LYS A 120 -3.32 -7.88 -5.66
C LYS A 120 -3.97 -8.60 -6.84
N LYS A 121 -4.99 -9.44 -6.59
CA LYS A 121 -5.74 -10.12 -7.67
C LYS A 121 -6.44 -9.15 -8.61
N LYS A 122 -6.99 -8.03 -8.09
CA LYS A 122 -7.62 -7.01 -8.92
C LYS A 122 -6.59 -6.24 -9.74
N ASP A 123 -5.42 -5.96 -9.18
CA ASP A 123 -4.34 -5.27 -9.90
C ASP A 123 -3.83 -6.14 -11.06
N GLU A 124 -3.67 -7.45 -10.85
CA GLU A 124 -3.34 -8.42 -11.90
C GLU A 124 -4.40 -8.44 -13.02
N LEU A 125 -5.70 -8.48 -12.66
CA LEU A 125 -6.80 -8.43 -13.63
C LEU A 125 -6.84 -7.10 -14.41
N LEU A 126 -6.59 -5.98 -13.73
CA LEU A 126 -6.53 -4.67 -14.37
C LEU A 126 -5.37 -4.58 -15.36
N SER A 127 -4.23 -5.17 -15.04
CA SER A 127 -3.10 -5.25 -15.96
C SER A 127 -3.46 -6.04 -17.23
N ASP A 128 -4.05 -7.22 -17.07
CA ASP A 128 -4.44 -8.06 -18.21
C ASP A 128 -5.48 -7.38 -19.10
N LEU A 129 -6.53 -6.80 -18.50
CA LEU A 129 -7.55 -6.05 -19.25
C LEU A 129 -6.95 -4.85 -20.02
N ASN A 130 -5.99 -4.16 -19.42
CA ASN A 130 -5.30 -3.05 -20.08
C ASN A 130 -4.47 -3.51 -21.28
N ASP A 131 -3.80 -4.66 -21.19
CA ASP A 131 -3.05 -5.24 -22.31
C ASP A 131 -3.98 -5.71 -23.43
N GLN A 132 -5.13 -6.30 -23.09
CA GLN A 132 -6.18 -6.64 -24.05
C GLN A 132 -6.73 -5.39 -24.77
N LEU A 133 -6.97 -4.30 -24.03
CA LEU A 133 -7.46 -3.05 -24.59
C LEU A 133 -6.45 -2.47 -25.58
N LYS A 134 -5.17 -2.41 -25.22
CA LYS A 134 -4.10 -1.98 -26.15
C LYS A 134 -4.06 -2.83 -27.41
N LYS A 135 -4.16 -4.16 -27.28
CA LYS A 135 -4.20 -5.08 -28.42
C LYS A 135 -5.42 -4.85 -29.31
N LEU A 136 -6.59 -4.61 -28.74
CA LEU A 136 -7.79 -4.29 -29.51
C LEU A 136 -7.68 -2.92 -30.21
N GLU A 137 -7.12 -1.91 -29.54
CA GLU A 137 -6.94 -0.59 -30.14
C GLU A 137 -5.98 -0.64 -31.33
N THR A 138 -4.85 -1.35 -31.23
CA THR A 138 -3.94 -1.54 -32.36
C THR A 138 -4.60 -2.26 -33.54
N LYS A 139 -5.40 -3.32 -33.28
CA LYS A 139 -6.18 -4.00 -34.32
C LYS A 139 -7.21 -3.09 -34.96
N LYS A 140 -7.93 -2.29 -34.17
CA LYS A 140 -8.91 -1.31 -34.66
C LYS A 140 -8.24 -0.32 -35.61
N GLN A 141 -7.10 0.26 -35.23
CA GLN A 141 -6.35 1.17 -36.08
C GLN A 141 -5.91 0.48 -37.39
N ALA A 142 -5.41 -0.75 -37.33
CA ALA A 142 -5.06 -1.52 -38.52
C ALA A 142 -6.25 -1.77 -39.45
N TRP A 143 -7.44 -2.05 -38.91
CA TRP A 143 -8.66 -2.20 -39.70
C TRP A 143 -9.11 -0.90 -40.34
N ILE A 144 -9.01 0.24 -39.65
CA ILE A 144 -9.32 1.56 -40.22
C ILE A 144 -8.38 1.88 -41.40
N LEU A 145 -7.10 1.57 -41.28
CA LEU A 145 -6.13 1.72 -42.37
C LEU A 145 -6.51 0.84 -43.57
N LYS A 146 -6.86 -0.43 -43.32
CA LYS A 146 -7.28 -1.36 -44.36
C LYS A 146 -8.58 -0.95 -45.04
N GLU A 147 -9.55 -0.43 -44.28
CA GLU A 147 -10.81 0.09 -44.82
C GLU A 147 -10.57 1.26 -45.77
N LYS A 148 -9.71 2.22 -45.39
CA LYS A 148 -9.35 3.34 -46.27
C LYS A 148 -8.67 2.88 -47.55
N ASP A 149 -7.78 1.91 -47.46
CA ASP A 149 -7.11 1.34 -48.63
C ASP A 149 -8.11 0.64 -49.57
N LEU A 150 -9.02 -0.16 -49.01
CA LEU A 150 -10.08 -0.82 -49.79
C LEU A 150 -11.01 0.19 -50.47
N LEU A 151 -11.40 1.27 -49.78
CA LEU A 151 -12.24 2.30 -50.36
C LEU A 151 -11.55 2.98 -51.56
N LYS A 152 -10.27 3.34 -51.40
CA LYS A 152 -9.47 3.92 -52.48
C LYS A 152 -9.33 2.97 -53.68
N ASN A 153 -9.07 1.69 -53.41
CA ASN A 153 -8.95 0.68 -54.47
C ASN A 153 -10.29 0.46 -55.19
N SER A 154 -11.40 0.50 -54.46
CA SER A 154 -12.75 0.39 -55.03
C SER A 154 -13.07 1.57 -55.95
N GLU A 155 -12.72 2.79 -55.55
CA GLU A 155 -12.92 3.99 -56.37
C GLU A 155 -12.09 3.93 -57.65
N LEU A 156 -10.80 3.58 -57.55
CA LEU A 156 -9.93 3.39 -58.71
C LEU A 156 -10.45 2.30 -59.66
N LEU A 157 -10.96 1.19 -59.12
CA LEU A 157 -11.53 0.12 -59.94
C LEU A 157 -12.82 0.56 -60.63
N LYS A 158 -13.68 1.34 -59.96
CA LYS A 158 -14.88 1.92 -60.56
C LYS A 158 -14.51 2.83 -61.74
N ASP A 159 -13.54 3.71 -61.57
CA ASP A 159 -13.06 4.61 -62.63
C ASP A 159 -12.46 3.82 -63.80
N GLN A 160 -11.67 2.79 -63.50
CA GLN A 160 -11.06 1.93 -64.51
C GLN A 160 -12.11 1.17 -65.32
N ILE A 161 -13.10 0.57 -64.66
CA ILE A 161 -14.21 -0.13 -65.32
C ILE A 161 -15.03 0.85 -66.17
N GLY A 162 -15.38 2.01 -65.62
CA GLY A 162 -16.13 3.05 -66.34
C GLY A 162 -15.40 3.52 -67.60
N SER A 163 -14.08 3.72 -67.51
CA SER A 163 -13.24 4.09 -68.66
C SER A 163 -13.19 3.00 -69.72
N PHE A 164 -12.96 1.73 -69.35
CA PHE A 164 -12.93 0.62 -70.30
C PHE A 164 -14.27 0.40 -70.97
N LEU A 165 -15.36 0.47 -70.20
CA LEU A 165 -16.72 0.27 -70.72
C LEU A 165 -17.06 1.38 -71.72
N ASN A 166 -16.78 2.64 -71.39
CA ASN A 166 -17.00 3.77 -72.28
C ASN A 166 -16.16 3.65 -73.57
N MET A 167 -14.89 3.27 -73.46
CA MET A 167 -14.04 3.03 -74.64
C MET A 167 -14.62 1.92 -75.53
N GLY A 168 -15.01 0.79 -74.93
CA GLY A 168 -15.60 -0.33 -75.67
C GLY A 168 -16.91 0.04 -76.36
N PHE A 169 -17.74 0.86 -75.73
CA PHE A 169 -18.98 1.37 -76.30
C PHE A 169 -18.72 2.28 -77.51
N GLN A 170 -17.78 3.22 -77.41
CA GLN A 170 -17.42 4.08 -78.56
C GLN A 170 -16.89 3.25 -79.74
N LEU A 171 -16.02 2.27 -79.48
CA LEU A 171 -15.52 1.36 -80.52
C LEU A 171 -16.65 0.55 -81.18
N ALA A 172 -17.70 0.19 -80.44
CA ALA A 172 -18.86 -0.49 -80.99
C ALA A 172 -19.71 0.47 -81.86
N LEU A 173 -19.92 1.71 -81.43
CA LEU A 173 -20.60 2.73 -82.24
C LEU A 173 -19.84 3.01 -83.54
N ASP A 174 -18.51 3.14 -83.48
CA ASP A 174 -17.66 3.31 -84.67
C ASP A 174 -17.82 2.15 -85.65
N GLN A 175 -17.88 0.91 -85.16
CA GLN A 175 -18.13 -0.28 -85.99
C GLN A 175 -19.51 -0.23 -86.66
N VAL A 176 -20.55 0.21 -85.94
CA VAL A 176 -21.90 0.37 -86.50
C VAL A 176 -21.92 1.45 -87.58
N CYS A 177 -21.25 2.59 -87.37
CA CYS A 177 -21.13 3.65 -88.38
C CYS A 177 -20.49 3.16 -89.69
N ILE A 178 -19.48 2.27 -89.59
CA ILE A 178 -18.81 1.70 -90.77
C ILE A 178 -19.74 0.73 -91.53
N LEU A 179 -20.50 -0.10 -90.80
CA LEU A 179 -21.38 -1.11 -91.40
C LEU A 179 -22.70 -0.54 -91.90
N CYS A 180 -23.22 0.49 -91.25
CA CYS A 180 -24.53 1.11 -91.49
C CYS A 180 -24.40 2.64 -91.45
N PRO A 181 -23.94 3.29 -92.54
CA PRO A 181 -23.63 4.73 -92.55
C PRO A 181 -24.84 5.65 -92.28
N ASP A 182 -26.05 5.18 -92.57
CA ASP A 182 -27.29 5.94 -92.40
C ASP A 182 -27.95 5.73 -91.01
N ALA A 183 -27.32 4.98 -90.11
CA ALA A 183 -27.85 4.74 -88.77
C ALA A 183 -27.75 5.99 -87.88
N ASP A 184 -28.88 6.42 -87.30
CA ASP A 184 -28.90 7.50 -86.30
C ASP A 184 -28.49 6.96 -84.92
N LEU A 185 -27.29 7.32 -84.48
CA LEU A 185 -26.73 6.96 -83.16
C LEU A 185 -26.80 8.12 -82.16
N SER A 186 -27.48 9.22 -82.48
CA SER A 186 -27.55 10.41 -81.60
C SER A 186 -28.19 10.15 -80.24
N GLN A 187 -29.03 9.11 -80.16
CA GLN A 187 -29.69 8.66 -78.93
C GLN A 187 -28.89 7.61 -78.16
N ALA A 188 -27.77 7.12 -78.70
CA ALA A 188 -27.00 6.04 -78.08
C ALA A 188 -26.28 6.55 -76.82
N ASP A 189 -26.63 5.98 -75.67
CA ASP A 189 -26.05 6.31 -74.38
C ASP A 189 -25.83 5.03 -73.58
N ILE A 190 -24.60 4.86 -73.10
CA ILE A 190 -24.16 3.71 -72.32
C ILE A 190 -24.85 3.61 -70.96
N SER A 191 -25.38 4.72 -70.46
CA SER A 191 -26.06 4.84 -69.17
C SER A 191 -27.54 4.47 -69.25
N LYS A 192 -28.07 4.25 -70.45
CA LYS A 192 -29.47 3.93 -70.68
C LYS A 192 -29.67 2.44 -70.89
N SER A 193 -30.84 1.95 -70.50
CA SER A 193 -31.22 0.56 -70.66
C SER A 193 -32.42 0.43 -71.59
N ILE A 194 -32.61 -0.75 -72.17
CA ILE A 194 -33.72 -1.05 -73.07
C ILE A 194 -34.83 -1.73 -72.27
N ILE A 195 -35.97 -1.05 -72.11
CA ILE A 195 -37.18 -1.56 -71.45
C ILE A 195 -38.30 -1.54 -72.48
N ASP A 196 -38.92 -2.69 -72.73
CA ASP A 196 -40.00 -2.86 -73.72
C ASP A 196 -39.68 -2.31 -75.12
N GLY A 197 -38.40 -2.39 -75.53
CA GLY A 197 -37.92 -1.90 -76.82
C GLY A 197 -37.70 -0.39 -76.91
N GLN A 198 -37.87 0.36 -75.83
CA GLN A 198 -37.52 1.78 -75.72
C GLN A 198 -36.26 1.97 -74.90
N LEU A 199 -35.47 2.98 -75.28
CA LEU A 199 -34.28 3.38 -74.54
C LEU A 199 -34.70 4.32 -73.40
N VAL A 200 -34.50 3.89 -72.15
CA VAL A 200 -34.99 4.57 -70.94
C VAL A 200 -33.80 4.90 -70.04
N GLU A 201 -33.83 6.07 -69.40
CA GLU A 201 -32.92 6.40 -68.31
C GLU A 201 -33.29 5.57 -67.08
N THR A 202 -32.32 4.81 -66.58
CA THR A 202 -32.46 4.09 -65.32
C THR A 202 -31.70 4.83 -64.24
N ASP A 203 -32.37 5.09 -63.11
CA ASP A 203 -31.73 5.60 -61.91
C ASP A 203 -30.89 4.46 -61.29
N ASP A 204 -29.57 4.62 -61.27
CA ASP A 204 -28.62 3.78 -60.53
C ASP A 204 -28.73 3.97 -59.00
#